data_AF-A0A2U3LAJ5-F1
#
_entry.id   AF-A0A2U3LAJ5-F1
#
_cell.length_a   1.000
_cell.length_b   1.000
_cell.length_c   1.000
_cell.angle_alpha   90.00
_cell.angle_beta   90.00
_cell.angle_gamma   90.00
#
_symmetry.space_group_name_H-M   'P 1'
#
loop_
_entity.id
_entity.type
_entity.pdbx_description
1 polymer ?
#
loop_
_entity_poly.entity_id
_entity_poly.type
_entity_poly.pdbx_seq_one_letter_code
_entity_poly.pdbx_strand_id
1 'polypeptide(L)'
;MSEREPASATPILDLTEPLPQPQVEGIRLRNVVALLTGIAAALVLPNLPVLAILLGYFTINLVVAVVHEFGHWLAGHSVGFRLTFLAIGPLWLKRDSGRWKLRWRRHLTGGLILMSIDRVRRVRRRLLIWVAGGPIASLTAGTAALISCRAEKIGGNPAIGLPMAGFAIFSLLAGIQSLRRVRFGRYAGDGMLFRTLLRSYGGAKQQIAAHALYMLKNRGVDRSLWSRRWMAMAATPTEILTTTFHTDWLKYELAADPETAAQCLERCLAASGPLSPEEREENLDELFLECAIFMAWHRHDAHKAEVWFKRAAHPERTSAVTRRKAEVALDWAHGDFDKALAGVKQGYESIQQTTGARTGQAESWSREWRARIQRSQDEYRLMEALCR
;
A
#
# COMPACT_ATOMS: atom_id res chain seq x y z
N MET A 1 -7.53 23.12 -43.94
CA MET A 1 -6.45 22.45 -43.20
C MET A 1 -6.86 22.46 -41.75
N SER A 2 -7.24 21.31 -41.18
CA SER A 2 -7.60 21.22 -39.77
C SER A 2 -6.32 21.39 -38.96
N GLU A 3 -6.21 22.49 -38.21
CA GLU A 3 -5.16 22.63 -37.21
C GLU A 3 -5.27 21.44 -36.26
N ARG A 4 -4.18 20.70 -36.08
CA ARG A 4 -4.14 19.61 -35.10
C ARG A 4 -4.29 20.24 -33.73
N GLU A 5 -5.31 19.84 -32.96
CA GLU A 5 -5.41 20.22 -31.57
C GLU A 5 -4.09 19.90 -30.85
N PRO A 6 -3.59 20.79 -29.98
CA PRO A 6 -2.38 20.54 -29.22
C PRO A 6 -2.55 19.29 -28.36
N ALA A 7 -1.50 18.46 -28.31
CA ALA A 7 -1.51 17.24 -27.49
C ALA A 7 -1.78 17.58 -26.02
N SER A 8 -2.70 16.85 -25.38
CA SER A 8 -2.99 17.05 -23.96
C SER A 8 -1.76 16.77 -23.09
N ALA A 9 -1.54 17.59 -22.07
CA ALA A 9 -0.52 17.38 -21.04
C ALA A 9 -0.83 16.19 -20.10
N THR A 10 -2.08 15.71 -20.10
CA THR A 10 -2.55 14.60 -19.27
C THR A 10 -3.35 13.59 -20.10
N PRO A 11 -2.71 12.90 -21.06
CA PRO A 11 -3.41 12.13 -22.07
C PRO A 11 -4.18 10.94 -21.51
N ILE A 12 -3.71 10.28 -20.44
CA ILE A 12 -4.44 9.17 -19.83
C ILE A 12 -5.67 9.73 -19.10
N LEU A 13 -5.50 10.75 -18.26
CA LEU A 13 -6.59 11.43 -17.53
C LEU A 13 -7.67 11.98 -18.47
N ASP A 14 -7.25 12.53 -19.61
CA ASP A 14 -8.12 13.05 -20.67
C ASP A 14 -8.75 12.00 -21.58
N LEU A 15 -8.42 10.72 -21.35
CA LEU A 15 -8.91 9.58 -22.12
C LEU A 15 -8.44 9.57 -23.59
N THR A 16 -7.40 10.33 -23.93
CA THR A 16 -6.77 10.27 -25.26
C THR A 16 -5.80 9.10 -25.37
N GLU A 17 -5.27 8.63 -24.24
CA GLU A 17 -4.49 7.40 -24.13
C GLU A 17 -5.16 6.37 -23.21
N PRO A 18 -5.04 5.06 -23.51
CA PRO A 18 -5.59 4.03 -22.66
C PRO A 18 -4.80 3.89 -21.35
N LEU A 19 -5.45 3.31 -20.34
CA LEU A 19 -4.77 2.93 -19.11
C LEU A 19 -3.66 1.89 -19.39
N PRO A 20 -2.49 2.00 -18.73
CA PRO A 20 -1.45 1.00 -18.83
C PRO A 20 -1.96 -0.40 -18.43
N GLN A 21 -1.67 -1.38 -19.28
CA GLN A 21 -2.05 -2.76 -19.01
C GLN A 21 -1.31 -3.29 -17.76
N PRO A 22 -1.93 -4.18 -16.97
CA PRO A 22 -1.25 -4.84 -15.88
C PRO A 22 -0.01 -5.56 -16.40
N GLN A 23 1.13 -5.32 -15.76
CA GLN A 23 2.29 -6.17 -16.02
C GLN A 23 1.99 -7.56 -15.48
N VAL A 24 1.87 -8.53 -16.39
CA VAL A 24 1.73 -9.94 -16.01
C VAL A 24 3.02 -10.32 -15.29
N GLU A 25 2.93 -10.68 -14.01
CA GLU A 25 4.09 -11.15 -13.27
C GLU A 25 4.65 -12.41 -13.96
N GLY A 26 5.76 -12.26 -14.67
CA GLY A 26 6.51 -13.39 -15.19
C GLY A 26 7.00 -14.29 -14.05
N ILE A 27 7.36 -15.53 -14.39
CA ILE A 27 7.96 -16.48 -13.43
C ILE A 27 9.19 -15.80 -12.80
N ARG A 28 9.09 -15.45 -11.52
CA ARG A 28 10.17 -14.74 -10.82
C ARG A 28 11.40 -15.65 -10.72
N LEU A 29 12.58 -15.10 -11.00
CA LEU A 29 13.88 -15.80 -10.93
C LEU A 29 14.06 -16.63 -9.65
N ARG A 30 13.53 -16.16 -8.51
CA ARG A 30 13.55 -16.87 -7.23
C ARG A 30 12.87 -18.24 -7.28
N ASN A 31 11.78 -18.37 -8.04
CA ASN A 31 11.07 -19.64 -8.20
C ASN A 31 11.88 -20.61 -9.06
N VAL A 32 12.57 -20.09 -10.08
CA VAL A 32 13.50 -20.87 -10.92
C VAL A 32 14.69 -21.36 -10.09
N VAL A 33 15.29 -20.50 -9.27
CA VAL A 33 16.41 -20.87 -8.40
C VAL A 33 16.01 -21.94 -7.39
N ALA A 34 14.83 -21.84 -6.78
CA ALA A 34 14.32 -22.87 -5.87
C ALA A 34 14.15 -24.23 -6.57
N LEU A 35 13.61 -24.22 -7.80
CA LEU A 35 13.47 -25.42 -8.63
C LEU A 35 14.83 -26.05 -8.96
N LEU A 36 15.78 -25.23 -9.44
CA LEU A 36 17.14 -25.67 -9.78
C LEU A 36 17.91 -26.21 -8.56
N THR A 37 17.73 -25.58 -7.40
CA THR A 37 18.34 -26.04 -6.14
C THR A 37 17.78 -27.40 -5.72
N GLY A 38 16.46 -27.61 -5.87
CA GLY A 38 15.83 -28.90 -5.62
C GLY A 38 16.33 -30.01 -6.55
N ILE A 39 16.51 -29.70 -7.85
CA ILE A 39 17.09 -30.64 -8.83
C ILE A 39 18.54 -30.97 -8.46
N ALA A 40 19.37 -29.96 -8.18
CA ALA A 40 20.77 -30.18 -7.80
C ALA A 40 20.90 -31.03 -6.52
N ALA A 41 20.06 -30.77 -5.51
CA ALA A 41 20.05 -31.55 -4.28
C ALA A 41 19.63 -33.01 -4.51
N ALA A 42 18.69 -33.27 -5.43
CA ALA A 42 18.29 -34.64 -5.78
C ALA A 42 19.39 -35.42 -6.51
N LEU A 43 20.23 -34.74 -7.30
CA LEU A 43 21.39 -35.38 -7.94
C LEU A 43 22.47 -35.80 -6.93
N VAL A 44 22.59 -35.09 -5.81
CA VAL A 44 23.60 -35.36 -4.77
C VAL A 44 23.09 -36.38 -3.73
N LEU A 45 21.77 -36.52 -3.57
CA LEU A 45 21.13 -37.40 -2.60
C LEU A 45 20.27 -38.46 -3.32
N PRO A 46 20.89 -39.43 -4.03
CA PRO A 46 20.21 -40.30 -5.00
C PRO A 46 19.12 -41.21 -4.39
N ASN A 47 19.15 -41.40 -3.06
CA ASN A 47 18.22 -42.27 -2.34
C ASN A 47 16.99 -41.52 -1.78
N LEU A 48 16.93 -40.20 -1.92
CA LEU A 48 15.77 -39.41 -1.52
C LEU A 48 14.95 -39.04 -2.75
N PRO A 49 13.62 -39.28 -2.76
CA PRO A 49 12.80 -38.85 -3.88
C PRO A 49 12.89 -37.32 -3.99
N VAL A 50 13.04 -36.82 -5.22
CA VAL A 50 13.09 -35.38 -5.54
C VAL A 50 11.98 -34.60 -4.81
N LEU A 51 10.78 -35.19 -4.74
CA LEU A 51 9.63 -34.61 -4.06
C LEU A 51 9.85 -34.40 -2.55
N ALA A 52 10.51 -35.32 -1.85
CA ALA A 52 10.82 -35.17 -0.43
C ALA A 52 11.85 -34.06 -0.19
N ILE A 53 12.83 -33.91 -1.08
CA ILE A 53 13.82 -32.84 -1.03
C ILE A 53 13.15 -31.48 -1.25
N LEU A 54 12.27 -31.37 -2.25
CA LEU A 54 11.50 -30.16 -2.52
C LEU A 54 10.57 -29.79 -1.35
N LEU A 55 9.86 -30.78 -0.80
CA LEU A 55 8.98 -30.57 0.35
C LEU A 55 9.76 -30.19 1.61
N GLY A 56 10.91 -30.82 1.85
CA GLY A 56 11.81 -30.50 2.96
C GLY A 56 12.37 -29.09 2.83
N TYR A 57 12.87 -28.70 1.65
CA TYR A 57 13.32 -27.34 1.36
C TYR A 57 12.20 -26.32 1.61
N PHE A 58 11.00 -26.59 1.10
CA PHE A 58 9.86 -25.70 1.28
C PHE A 58 9.48 -25.54 2.76
N THR A 59 9.42 -26.66 3.49
CA THR A 59 9.10 -26.69 4.92
C THR A 59 10.13 -25.92 5.73
N ILE A 60 11.42 -26.13 5.48
CA ILE A 60 12.49 -25.39 6.16
C ILE A 60 12.37 -23.90 5.89
N ASN A 61 12.17 -23.49 4.63
CA ASN A 61 12.01 -22.07 4.29
C ASN A 61 10.77 -21.44 4.95
N LEU A 62 9.68 -22.19 5.05
CA LEU A 62 8.48 -21.75 5.74
C LEU A 62 8.75 -21.54 7.24
N VAL A 63 9.41 -22.49 7.90
CA VAL A 63 9.77 -22.38 9.32
C VAL A 63 10.73 -21.22 9.56
N VAL A 64 11.74 -21.04 8.69
CA VAL A 64 12.65 -19.88 8.75
C VAL A 64 11.88 -18.56 8.63
N ALA A 65 10.94 -18.47 7.68
CA ALA A 65 10.10 -17.29 7.53
C ALA A 65 9.22 -17.04 8.77
N VAL A 66 8.62 -18.08 9.35
CA VAL A 66 7.85 -17.98 10.61
C VAL A 66 8.73 -17.40 11.72
N VAL A 67 9.92 -17.95 11.94
CA VAL A 67 10.84 -17.48 12.98
C VAL A 67 11.25 -16.03 12.75
N HIS A 68 11.53 -15.66 11.50
CA HIS A 68 11.88 -14.29 11.12
C HIS A 68 10.73 -13.29 11.41
N GLU A 69 9.53 -13.56 10.88
CA GLU A 69 8.37 -12.67 11.08
C GLU A 69 7.93 -12.64 12.55
N PHE A 70 8.08 -13.75 13.27
CA PHE A 70 7.83 -13.80 14.71
C PHE A 70 8.80 -12.90 15.48
N GLY A 71 10.07 -12.81 15.06
CA GLY A 71 11.05 -11.87 15.61
C GLY A 71 10.59 -10.41 15.49
N HIS A 72 10.12 -10.02 14.32
CA HIS A 72 9.52 -8.69 14.13
C HIS A 72 8.28 -8.49 15.01
N TRP A 73 7.37 -9.47 15.04
CA TRP A 73 6.18 -9.39 15.89
C TRP A 73 6.54 -9.17 17.36
N LEU A 74 7.44 -9.99 17.91
CA LEU A 74 7.85 -9.94 19.30
C LEU A 74 8.53 -8.61 19.62
N ALA A 75 9.47 -8.17 18.78
CA ALA A 75 10.14 -6.89 18.94
C ALA A 75 9.15 -5.70 18.86
N GLY A 76 8.24 -5.72 17.89
CA GLY A 76 7.19 -4.72 17.74
C GLY A 76 6.22 -4.70 18.94
N HIS A 77 5.80 -5.88 19.41
CA HIS A 77 4.94 -6.02 20.57
C HIS A 77 5.61 -5.50 21.85
N SER A 78 6.91 -5.79 22.05
CA SER A 78 7.69 -5.29 23.18
C SER A 78 7.75 -3.76 23.25
N VAL A 79 7.65 -3.09 22.09
CA VAL A 79 7.58 -1.63 21.99
C VAL A 79 6.15 -1.11 21.87
N GLY A 80 5.12 -1.93 22.04
CA GLY A 80 3.72 -1.53 22.01
C GLY A 80 3.17 -1.22 20.62
N PHE A 81 3.64 -1.92 19.58
CA PHE A 81 2.97 -1.95 18.28
C PHE A 81 1.89 -3.04 18.27
N ARG A 82 0.87 -2.85 17.43
CA ARG A 82 -0.21 -3.83 17.24
C ARG A 82 -0.11 -4.46 15.86
N LEU A 83 -0.19 -5.79 15.82
CA LEU A 83 -0.24 -6.53 14.56
C LEU A 83 -1.48 -6.11 13.76
N THR A 84 -1.25 -5.64 12.54
CA THR A 84 -2.32 -5.30 11.58
C THR A 84 -2.34 -6.25 10.40
N PHE A 85 -1.19 -6.81 10.06
CA PHE A 85 -1.03 -7.62 8.87
C PHE A 85 0.08 -8.65 9.07
N LEU A 86 -0.17 -9.88 8.63
CA LEU A 86 0.78 -10.97 8.62
C LEU A 86 0.58 -11.80 7.35
N ALA A 87 1.64 -12.03 6.59
CA ALA A 87 1.68 -13.02 5.54
C ALA A 87 2.88 -13.93 5.74
N ILE A 88 2.67 -15.24 5.65
CA ILE A 88 3.73 -16.26 5.74
C ILE A 88 3.43 -17.30 4.67
N GLY A 89 4.26 -17.33 3.63
CA GLY A 89 4.03 -18.13 2.44
C GLY A 89 2.63 -17.86 1.86
N PRO A 90 1.79 -18.90 1.67
CA PRO A 90 0.47 -18.74 1.07
C PRO A 90 -0.58 -18.18 2.04
N LEU A 91 -0.30 -18.18 3.35
CA LEU A 91 -1.24 -17.70 4.35
C LEU A 91 -1.14 -16.19 4.46
N TRP A 92 -2.30 -15.54 4.37
CA TRP A 92 -2.43 -14.09 4.44
C TRP A 92 -3.49 -13.72 5.47
N LEU A 93 -3.13 -12.92 6.45
CA LEU A 93 -3.98 -12.53 7.56
C LEU A 93 -3.93 -11.00 7.73
N LYS A 94 -5.03 -10.31 7.40
CA LYS A 94 -5.15 -8.84 7.54
C LYS A 94 -6.24 -8.51 8.54
N ARG A 95 -5.96 -7.53 9.40
CA ARG A 95 -6.98 -6.93 10.26
C ARG A 95 -7.63 -5.77 9.51
N ASP A 96 -8.91 -5.89 9.23
CA ASP A 96 -9.70 -4.90 8.53
C ASP A 96 -10.94 -4.56 9.37
N SER A 97 -11.12 -3.27 9.66
CA SER A 97 -12.23 -2.75 10.48
C SER A 97 -12.41 -3.51 11.81
N GLY A 98 -11.27 -3.83 12.45
CA GLY A 98 -11.22 -4.55 13.72
C GLY A 98 -11.30 -6.08 13.62
N ARG A 99 -11.71 -6.66 12.48
CA ARG A 99 -11.87 -8.11 12.27
C ARG A 99 -10.68 -8.70 11.49
N TRP A 100 -10.32 -9.95 11.79
CA TRP A 100 -9.29 -10.67 11.05
C TRP A 100 -9.89 -11.33 9.80
N LYS A 101 -9.25 -11.12 8.65
CA LYS A 101 -9.59 -11.75 7.37
C LYS A 101 -8.42 -12.62 6.93
N LEU A 102 -8.68 -13.93 6.82
CA LEU A 102 -7.75 -14.89 6.26
C LEU A 102 -7.98 -14.99 4.74
N ARG A 103 -6.91 -14.95 3.95
CA ARG A 103 -6.93 -15.19 2.51
C ARG A 103 -5.77 -16.11 2.12
N TRP A 104 -5.90 -16.71 0.94
CA TRP A 104 -4.84 -17.50 0.33
C TRP A 104 -4.15 -16.69 -0.77
N ARG A 105 -2.82 -16.76 -0.84
CA ARG A 105 -2.03 -16.13 -1.89
C ARG A 105 -1.26 -17.17 -2.72
N ARG A 106 -0.96 -16.80 -3.96
CA ARG A 106 -0.18 -17.65 -4.89
C ARG A 106 1.31 -17.69 -4.56
N HIS A 107 1.80 -16.79 -3.69
CA HIS A 107 3.18 -16.81 -3.25
C HIS A 107 3.40 -17.91 -2.21
N LEU A 108 4.30 -18.85 -2.53
CA LEU A 108 4.55 -19.99 -1.65
C LEU A 108 5.58 -19.66 -0.56
N THR A 109 6.48 -18.71 -0.80
CA THR A 109 7.63 -18.42 0.08
C THR A 109 7.77 -16.95 0.45
N GLY A 110 8.34 -16.72 1.63
CA GLY A 110 8.59 -15.39 2.20
C GLY A 110 7.61 -15.05 3.32
N GLY A 111 7.92 -13.97 4.01
CA GLY A 111 7.06 -13.39 5.05
C GLY A 111 6.89 -11.89 4.81
N LEU A 112 5.82 -11.34 5.38
CA LEU A 112 5.65 -9.90 5.53
C LEU A 112 4.77 -9.63 6.73
N ILE A 113 5.26 -8.82 7.66
CA ILE A 113 4.50 -8.33 8.79
C ILE A 113 4.37 -6.81 8.75
N LEU A 114 3.17 -6.30 9.02
CA LEU A 114 2.98 -4.87 9.27
C LEU A 114 2.33 -4.69 10.64
N MET A 115 2.86 -3.72 11.38
CA MET A 115 2.37 -3.36 12.69
C MET A 115 2.05 -1.87 12.75
N SER A 116 1.01 -1.52 13.51
CA SER A 116 0.58 -0.14 13.74
C SER A 116 1.16 0.43 15.03
N ILE A 117 1.40 1.74 15.03
CA ILE A 117 2.05 2.50 16.11
C ILE A 117 1.01 3.20 16.99
N ASP A 118 0.60 2.63 18.12
CA ASP A 118 -0.47 3.24 18.92
C ASP A 118 -0.17 4.63 19.50
N ARG A 119 1.12 5.01 19.62
CA ARG A 119 1.57 6.23 20.31
C ARG A 119 2.70 6.93 19.57
N VAL A 120 2.60 8.24 19.40
CA VAL A 120 3.64 9.07 18.75
C VAL A 120 4.72 9.50 19.76
N ARG A 121 5.38 8.53 20.41
CA ARG A 121 6.51 8.78 21.33
C ARG A 121 7.71 7.94 20.94
N ARG A 122 8.87 8.60 20.76
CA ARG A 122 10.15 7.97 20.41
C ARG A 122 10.02 6.98 19.23
N VAL A 123 9.21 7.34 18.24
CA VAL A 123 8.78 6.43 17.15
C VAL A 123 9.97 5.83 16.41
N ARG A 124 10.99 6.65 16.09
CA ARG A 124 12.22 6.20 15.42
C ARG A 124 12.91 5.04 16.15
N ARG A 125 13.06 5.12 17.48
CA ARG A 125 13.70 4.07 18.28
C ARG A 125 12.86 2.79 18.30
N ARG A 126 11.54 2.93 18.38
CA ARG A 126 10.60 1.78 18.38
C ARG A 126 10.61 1.06 17.03
N LEU A 127 10.61 1.82 15.93
CA LEU A 127 10.77 1.26 14.59
C LEU A 127 12.13 0.55 14.43
N LEU A 128 13.23 1.10 14.94
CA LEU A 128 14.53 0.42 14.91
C LEU A 128 14.50 -0.93 15.63
N ILE A 129 13.88 -0.99 16.81
CA ILE A 129 13.73 -2.25 17.57
C ILE A 129 12.89 -3.24 16.79
N TRP A 130 11.74 -2.81 16.26
CA TRP A 130 10.86 -3.65 15.45
C TRP A 130 11.56 -4.24 14.22
N VAL A 131 12.27 -3.41 13.45
CA VAL A 131 12.96 -3.85 12.23
C VAL A 131 14.15 -4.76 12.53
N ALA A 132 14.84 -4.56 13.66
CA ALA A 132 15.92 -5.46 14.07
C ALA A 132 15.42 -6.84 14.52
N GLY A 133 14.13 -6.95 14.90
CA GLY A 133 13.55 -8.16 15.47
C GLY A 133 13.70 -9.40 14.60
N GLY A 134 13.36 -9.30 13.30
CA GLY A 134 13.46 -10.43 12.37
C GLY A 134 14.89 -10.93 12.17
N PRO A 135 15.84 -10.07 11.76
CA PRO A 135 17.24 -10.46 11.63
C PRO A 135 17.83 -11.08 12.90
N ILE A 136 17.55 -10.50 14.08
CA ILE A 136 18.05 -11.03 15.36
C ILE A 136 17.45 -12.40 15.66
N ALA A 137 16.14 -12.60 15.46
CA ALA A 137 15.49 -13.88 15.68
C ALA A 137 16.05 -14.98 14.76
N SER A 138 16.27 -14.67 13.47
CA SER A 138 16.86 -15.62 12.53
C SER A 138 18.30 -15.98 12.87
N LEU A 139 19.12 -15.01 13.28
CA LEU A 139 20.51 -15.27 13.67
C LEU A 139 20.57 -16.12 14.95
N THR A 140 19.81 -15.74 15.97
CA THR A 140 19.78 -16.47 17.26
C THR A 140 19.25 -17.89 17.12
N ALA A 141 18.14 -18.09 16.40
CA ALA A 141 17.58 -19.42 16.15
C ALA A 141 18.53 -20.30 15.31
N GLY A 142 19.18 -19.71 14.29
CA GLY A 142 20.14 -20.42 13.46
C GLY A 142 21.39 -20.84 14.25
N THR A 143 21.93 -19.95 15.09
CA THR A 143 23.06 -20.27 15.98
C THR A 143 22.67 -21.32 17.02
N ALA A 144 21.49 -21.22 17.64
CA ALA A 144 21.01 -22.20 18.59
C ALA A 144 20.88 -23.58 17.95
N ALA A 145 20.25 -23.67 16.76
CA ALA A 145 20.14 -24.93 16.02
C ALA A 145 21.51 -25.51 15.64
N LEU A 146 22.47 -24.67 15.25
CA LEU A 146 23.84 -25.11 14.93
C LEU A 146 24.57 -25.66 16.17
N ILE A 147 24.40 -25.01 17.33
CA ILE A 147 24.96 -25.49 18.60
C ILE A 147 24.29 -26.80 19.01
N SER A 148 22.97 -26.92 18.90
CA SER A 148 22.25 -28.17 19.19
C SER A 148 22.72 -29.32 18.31
N CYS A 149 22.97 -29.09 17.01
CA CYS A 149 23.56 -30.07 16.10
C CYS A 149 24.97 -30.54 16.52
N ARG A 150 25.70 -29.73 17.29
CA ARG A 150 27.05 -30.05 17.80
C ARG A 150 27.03 -30.66 19.20
N ALA A 151 26.16 -30.17 20.07
CA ALA A 151 26.08 -30.52 21.48
C ALA A 151 25.40 -31.88 21.69
N GLU A 152 24.35 -32.15 20.93
CA GLU A 152 23.78 -33.47 20.92
C GLU A 152 24.54 -34.35 19.92
N LYS A 153 24.87 -35.57 20.35
CA LYS A 153 24.72 -36.71 19.45
C LYS A 153 23.23 -36.83 19.09
N ILE A 154 22.64 -35.88 18.35
CA ILE A 154 21.55 -36.20 17.41
C ILE A 154 22.29 -36.92 16.28
N GLY A 155 22.85 -38.11 16.46
CA GLY A 155 22.30 -39.29 17.12
C GLY A 155 22.15 -40.36 16.06
N GLY A 156 23.15 -40.48 15.17
CA GLY A 156 23.15 -41.36 14.00
C GLY A 156 22.01 -41.17 12.99
N ASN A 157 20.95 -40.42 13.31
CA ASN A 157 19.73 -40.38 12.53
C ASN A 157 19.73 -39.20 11.55
N PRO A 158 20.02 -39.45 10.26
CA PRO A 158 20.04 -38.40 9.24
C PRO A 158 18.68 -37.71 9.07
N ALA A 159 17.57 -38.35 9.47
CA ALA A 159 16.23 -37.81 9.32
C ALA A 159 15.98 -36.55 10.18
N ILE A 160 16.71 -36.37 11.29
CA ILE A 160 16.57 -35.19 12.17
C ILE A 160 17.75 -34.24 11.98
N GLY A 161 18.97 -34.78 11.86
CA GLY A 161 20.18 -33.97 11.73
C GLY A 161 20.21 -33.13 10.45
N LEU A 162 19.78 -33.69 9.31
CA LEU A 162 19.83 -32.98 8.02
C LEU A 162 18.82 -31.80 7.97
N PRO A 163 17.54 -31.96 8.35
CA PRO A 163 16.62 -30.82 8.43
C PRO A 163 17.04 -29.75 9.43
N MET A 164 17.58 -30.14 10.60
CA MET A 164 18.05 -29.20 11.61
C MET A 164 19.25 -28.39 11.12
N ALA A 165 20.23 -29.04 10.48
CA ALA A 165 21.37 -28.37 9.86
C ALA A 165 20.91 -27.43 8.72
N GLY A 166 19.95 -27.88 7.90
CA GLY A 166 19.32 -27.05 6.89
C GLY A 166 18.67 -25.80 7.50
N PHE A 167 17.83 -25.97 8.51
CA PHE A 167 17.20 -24.85 9.25
C PHE A 167 18.25 -23.89 9.82
N ALA A 168 19.31 -24.39 10.45
CA ALA A 168 20.38 -23.57 11.00
C ALA A 168 21.03 -22.69 9.92
N ILE A 169 21.44 -23.29 8.80
CA ILE A 169 22.08 -22.59 7.68
C ILE A 169 21.12 -21.57 7.06
N PHE A 170 19.91 -21.97 6.70
CA PHE A 170 18.94 -21.08 6.06
C PHE A 170 18.50 -19.93 6.99
N SER A 171 18.36 -20.18 8.29
CA SER A 171 18.04 -19.14 9.27
C SER A 171 19.18 -18.13 9.42
N LEU A 172 20.43 -18.58 9.54
CA LEU A 172 21.59 -17.68 9.56
C LEU A 172 21.68 -16.84 8.27
N LEU A 173 21.53 -17.49 7.11
CA LEU A 173 21.54 -16.80 5.82
C LEU A 173 20.40 -15.78 5.70
N ALA A 174 19.18 -16.11 6.14
CA ALA A 174 18.06 -15.17 6.16
C ALA A 174 18.35 -13.96 7.05
N GLY A 175 18.92 -14.18 8.24
CA GLY A 175 19.36 -13.10 9.14
C GLY A 175 20.43 -12.19 8.54
N ILE A 176 21.43 -12.75 7.86
CA ILE A 176 22.49 -11.97 7.20
C ILE A 176 21.95 -11.23 5.97
N GLN A 177 21.14 -11.90 5.15
CA GLN A 177 20.59 -11.33 3.92
C GLN A 177 19.58 -10.21 4.21
N SER A 178 18.76 -10.35 5.25
CA SER A 178 17.82 -9.30 5.67
C SER A 178 18.52 -8.01 6.08
N LEU A 179 19.75 -8.07 6.60
CA LEU A 179 20.57 -6.88 6.91
C LEU A 179 21.16 -6.19 5.68
N ARG A 180 21.09 -6.81 4.49
CA ARG A 180 21.55 -6.18 3.24
C ARG A 180 20.57 -5.11 2.79
N ARG A 181 21.08 -4.19 1.97
CA ARG A 181 20.29 -3.15 1.29
C ARG A 181 19.59 -3.73 0.07
N VAL A 182 18.69 -4.68 0.31
CA VAL A 182 17.89 -5.32 -0.75
C VAL A 182 16.50 -4.73 -0.75
N ARG A 183 15.89 -4.69 -1.93
CA ARG A 183 14.48 -4.37 -2.12
C ARG A 183 13.77 -5.60 -2.63
N PHE A 184 12.57 -5.83 -2.13
CA PHE A 184 11.70 -6.90 -2.61
C PHE A 184 10.47 -6.26 -3.25
N GLY A 185 10.57 -6.03 -4.57
CA GLY A 185 9.61 -5.21 -5.30
C GLY A 185 9.61 -3.80 -4.72
N ARG A 186 8.46 -3.38 -4.17
CA ARG A 186 8.27 -2.04 -3.60
C ARG A 186 8.62 -1.89 -2.12
N TYR A 187 8.80 -2.99 -1.41
CA TYR A 187 9.12 -2.95 0.01
C TYR A 187 10.63 -2.86 0.19
N ALA A 188 11.06 -1.85 0.97
CA ALA A 188 12.42 -1.83 1.48
C ALA A 188 12.61 -3.03 2.41
N GLY A 189 13.66 -3.82 2.17
CA GLY A 189 14.04 -4.88 3.10
C GLY A 189 14.52 -4.30 4.43
N ASP A 190 14.62 -5.16 5.45
CA ASP A 190 14.87 -4.74 6.83
C ASP A 190 16.17 -3.96 6.97
N GLY A 191 17.25 -4.38 6.32
CA GLY A 191 18.54 -3.72 6.36
C GLY A 191 18.52 -2.32 5.75
N MET A 192 17.71 -2.12 4.72
CA MET A 192 17.47 -0.80 4.14
C MET A 192 16.69 0.08 5.12
N LEU A 193 15.58 -0.41 5.66
CA LEU A 193 14.76 0.33 6.61
C LEU A 193 15.54 0.65 7.90
N PHE A 194 16.26 -0.33 8.45
CA PHE A 194 17.11 -0.19 9.63
C PHE A 194 18.19 0.86 9.41
N ARG A 195 18.92 0.80 8.29
CA ARG A 195 19.96 1.79 7.98
C ARG A 195 19.37 3.18 7.73
N THR A 196 18.25 3.30 7.05
CA THR A 196 17.58 4.58 6.86
C THR A 196 17.16 5.17 8.19
N LEU A 197 16.52 4.37 9.05
CA LEU A 197 16.14 4.79 10.39
C LEU A 197 17.36 5.13 11.25
N LEU A 198 18.51 4.51 11.04
CA LEU A 198 19.71 4.78 11.84
C LEU A 198 20.47 6.02 11.34
N ARG A 199 20.63 6.19 10.02
CA ARG A 199 21.56 7.16 9.43
C ARG A 199 20.89 8.35 8.74
N SER A 200 19.66 8.22 8.25
CA SER A 200 19.00 9.27 7.47
C SER A 200 17.88 9.93 8.26
N TYR A 201 18.06 11.21 8.61
CA TYR A 201 17.03 11.98 9.28
C TYR A 201 15.79 12.19 8.38
N GLY A 202 16.00 12.50 7.10
CA GLY A 202 14.93 12.68 6.12
C GLY A 202 14.16 11.38 5.86
N GLY A 203 14.87 10.27 5.64
CA GLY A 203 14.24 8.97 5.45
C GLY A 203 13.49 8.48 6.69
N ALA A 204 14.05 8.67 7.88
CA ALA A 204 13.34 8.35 9.13
C ALA A 204 12.06 9.17 9.29
N LYS A 205 12.12 10.49 9.02
CA LYS A 205 10.96 11.38 9.04
C LYS A 205 9.87 10.92 8.08
N GLN A 206 10.24 10.59 6.85
CA GLN A 206 9.32 10.07 5.86
C GLN A 206 8.66 8.78 6.33
N GLN A 207 9.43 7.80 6.82
CA GLN A 207 8.87 6.52 7.27
C GLN A 207 7.89 6.67 8.42
N ILE A 208 8.21 7.55 9.38
CA ILE A 208 7.32 7.88 10.49
C ILE A 208 6.03 8.52 9.97
N ALA A 209 6.13 9.46 9.04
CA ALA A 209 4.97 10.11 8.44
C ALA A 209 4.12 9.10 7.66
N ALA A 210 4.73 8.26 6.82
CA ALA A 210 4.03 7.22 6.06
C ALA A 210 3.30 6.23 6.98
N HIS A 211 3.92 5.80 8.09
CA HIS A 211 3.25 4.94 9.07
C HIS A 211 2.09 5.67 9.77
N ALA A 212 2.25 6.95 10.11
CA ALA A 212 1.18 7.73 10.73
C ALA A 212 -0.03 7.87 9.80
N LEU A 213 0.20 8.16 8.51
CA LEU A 213 -0.87 8.24 7.50
C LEU A 213 -1.53 6.89 7.27
N TYR A 214 -0.75 5.81 7.19
CA TYR A 214 -1.29 4.45 7.08
C TYR A 214 -2.18 4.09 8.28
N MET A 215 -1.84 4.54 9.47
CA MET A 215 -2.69 4.36 10.65
C MET A 215 -3.99 5.14 10.59
N LEU A 216 -3.96 6.39 10.09
CA LEU A 216 -5.17 7.17 9.85
C LEU A 216 -6.06 6.47 8.82
N LYS A 217 -5.48 6.00 7.70
CA LYS A 217 -6.17 5.18 6.69
C LYS A 217 -6.85 3.96 7.33
N ASN A 218 -6.12 3.17 8.11
CA ASN A 218 -6.67 1.96 8.75
C ASN A 218 -7.73 2.25 9.82
N ARG A 219 -7.78 3.46 10.36
CA ARG A 219 -8.84 3.92 11.27
C ARG A 219 -10.06 4.48 10.51
N GLY A 220 -10.04 4.45 9.18
CA GLY A 220 -11.08 5.05 8.35
C GLY A 220 -11.11 6.58 8.45
N VAL A 221 -10.02 7.21 8.90
CA VAL A 221 -9.94 8.67 8.96
C VAL A 221 -9.78 9.18 7.53
N ASP A 222 -10.74 9.99 7.11
CA ASP A 222 -10.77 10.61 5.79
C ASP A 222 -9.46 11.38 5.49
N ARG A 223 -9.02 11.33 4.23
CA ARG A 223 -7.75 11.93 3.80
C ARG A 223 -7.74 13.45 3.87
N SER A 224 -8.89 14.09 3.70
CA SER A 224 -9.01 15.53 3.91
C SER A 224 -8.67 15.94 5.35
N LEU A 225 -8.74 15.00 6.29
CA LEU A 225 -8.40 15.20 7.69
C LEU A 225 -6.92 14.97 8.01
N TRP A 226 -6.13 14.51 7.04
CA TRP A 226 -4.73 14.20 7.27
C TRP A 226 -3.91 15.49 7.39
N SER A 227 -2.90 15.45 8.25
CA SER A 227 -1.97 16.57 8.39
C SER A 227 -1.21 16.79 7.08
N ARG A 228 -1.39 17.95 6.44
CA ARG A 228 -0.64 18.36 5.24
C ARG A 228 0.88 18.24 5.42
N ARG A 229 1.38 18.58 6.61
CA ARG A 229 2.79 18.41 6.96
C ARG A 229 3.23 16.95 6.91
N TRP A 230 2.42 16.02 7.42
CA TRP A 230 2.74 14.59 7.35
C TRP A 230 2.66 14.06 5.92
N MET A 231 1.67 14.49 5.14
CA MET A 231 1.60 14.15 3.71
C MET A 231 2.85 14.62 2.96
N ALA A 232 3.30 15.86 3.19
CA ALA A 232 4.50 16.39 2.53
C ALA A 232 5.76 15.62 2.92
N MET A 233 5.90 15.28 4.21
CA MET A 233 7.01 14.45 4.70
C MET A 233 6.97 13.03 4.12
N ALA A 234 5.78 12.44 3.99
CA ALA A 234 5.60 11.12 3.41
C ALA A 234 5.87 11.12 1.89
N ALA A 235 5.55 12.21 1.18
CA ALA A 235 5.77 12.39 -0.25
C ALA A 235 7.20 12.81 -0.63
N THR A 236 8.08 13.07 0.34
CA THR A 236 9.46 13.52 0.06
C THR A 236 10.28 12.38 -0.56
N PRO A 237 10.78 12.43 -1.80
CA PRO A 237 11.50 11.29 -2.38
C PRO A 237 12.70 10.84 -1.50
N THR A 238 12.81 9.55 -1.20
CA THR A 238 13.98 8.97 -0.51
C THR A 238 14.33 7.59 -1.04
N GLU A 239 15.43 7.01 -0.55
CA GLU A 239 15.87 5.66 -0.93
C GLU A 239 14.86 4.54 -0.58
N ILE A 240 13.84 4.78 0.25
CA ILE A 240 12.85 3.75 0.60
C ILE A 240 11.69 3.67 -0.39
N LEU A 241 11.20 4.80 -0.91
CA LEU A 241 10.04 4.80 -1.79
C LEU A 241 10.43 4.43 -3.21
N THR A 242 9.81 3.37 -3.72
CA THR A 242 10.08 2.82 -5.05
C THR A 242 9.02 3.24 -6.07
N THR A 243 7.76 3.28 -5.66
CA THR A 243 6.67 3.65 -6.56
C THR A 243 6.42 5.14 -6.43
N THR A 244 6.44 5.82 -7.58
CA THR A 244 6.00 7.20 -7.66
C THR A 244 4.51 7.29 -7.37
N PHE A 245 3.72 6.23 -7.62
CA PHE A 245 2.27 6.16 -7.37
C PHE A 245 1.82 6.79 -6.04
N HIS A 246 2.23 6.24 -4.89
CA HIS A 246 1.77 6.78 -3.59
C HIS A 246 2.36 8.15 -3.29
N THR A 247 3.53 8.47 -3.83
CA THR A 247 4.16 9.79 -3.68
C THR A 247 3.39 10.83 -4.47
N ASP A 248 3.09 10.56 -5.73
CA ASP A 248 2.32 11.41 -6.62
C ASP A 248 0.88 11.53 -6.14
N TRP A 249 0.31 10.48 -5.54
CA TRP A 249 -0.98 10.58 -4.88
C TRP A 249 -0.95 11.61 -3.75
N LEU A 250 0.03 11.50 -2.83
CA LEU A 250 0.14 12.47 -1.74
C LEU A 250 0.42 13.88 -2.25
N LYS A 251 1.13 14.03 -3.38
CA LYS A 251 1.33 15.33 -4.04
C LYS A 251 0.04 15.87 -4.65
N TYR A 252 -0.81 15.03 -5.23
CA TYR A 252 -2.14 15.41 -5.70
C TYR A 252 -2.96 16.02 -4.56
N GLU A 253 -3.03 15.36 -3.40
CA GLU A 253 -3.75 15.87 -2.21
C GLU A 253 -3.18 17.20 -1.66
N LEU A 254 -1.91 17.47 -1.95
CA LEU A 254 -1.20 18.67 -1.52
C LEU A 254 -1.17 19.78 -2.58
N ALA A 255 -1.60 19.49 -3.81
CA ALA A 255 -1.54 20.43 -4.90
C ALA A 255 -2.33 21.71 -4.55
N ALA A 256 -1.73 22.86 -4.86
CA ALA A 256 -2.35 24.16 -4.62
C ALA A 256 -3.23 24.59 -5.80
N ASP A 257 -2.89 24.11 -7.00
CA ASP A 257 -3.54 24.46 -8.25
C ASP A 257 -4.01 23.21 -9.03
N PRO A 258 -5.03 23.35 -9.89
CA PRO A 258 -5.57 22.22 -10.64
C PRO A 258 -4.58 21.59 -11.63
N GLU A 259 -3.64 22.35 -12.19
CA GLU A 259 -2.74 21.84 -13.21
C GLU A 259 -1.71 20.87 -12.59
N THR A 260 -1.11 21.27 -11.46
CA THR A 260 -0.26 20.39 -10.66
C THR A 260 -1.02 19.13 -10.22
N ALA A 261 -2.28 19.29 -9.81
CA ALA A 261 -3.13 18.16 -9.41
C ALA A 261 -3.36 17.19 -10.59
N ALA A 262 -3.70 17.70 -11.78
CA ALA A 262 -3.89 16.92 -12.99
C ALA A 262 -2.65 16.10 -13.34
N GLN A 263 -1.46 16.72 -13.31
CA GLN A 263 -0.21 16.04 -13.60
C GLN A 263 0.14 14.96 -12.56
N CYS A 264 -0.23 15.16 -11.30
CA CYS A 264 -0.06 14.13 -10.27
C CYS A 264 -0.98 12.92 -10.51
N LEU A 265 -2.25 13.16 -10.87
CA LEU A 265 -3.19 12.09 -11.22
C LEU A 265 -2.72 11.34 -12.47
N GLU A 266 -2.26 12.05 -13.50
CA GLU A 266 -1.68 11.45 -14.71
C GLU A 266 -0.54 10.50 -14.36
N ARG A 267 0.42 10.93 -13.52
CA ARG A 267 1.51 10.08 -13.06
C ARG A 267 1.03 8.89 -12.22
N CYS A 268 -0.03 9.05 -11.43
CA CYS A 268 -0.65 7.92 -10.72
C CYS A 268 -1.24 6.91 -11.69
N LEU A 269 -1.96 7.36 -12.73
CA LEU A 269 -2.54 6.49 -13.76
C LEU A 269 -1.44 5.75 -14.54
N ALA A 270 -0.39 6.46 -14.96
CA ALA A 270 0.77 5.87 -15.61
C ALA A 270 1.49 4.83 -14.72
N ALA A 271 1.66 5.14 -13.43
CA ALA A 271 2.31 4.27 -12.45
C ALA A 271 1.41 3.11 -11.97
N SER A 272 0.15 3.03 -12.42
CA SER A 272 -0.80 1.99 -12.02
C SER A 272 -0.58 0.64 -12.73
N GLY A 273 0.05 0.65 -13.91
CA GLY A 273 0.36 -0.56 -14.69
C GLY A 273 1.22 -1.59 -13.95
N PRO A 274 2.36 -1.18 -13.35
CA PRO A 274 3.24 -2.07 -12.58
C PRO A 274 2.76 -2.46 -11.18
N LEU A 275 1.58 -2.00 -10.72
CA LEU A 275 1.05 -2.35 -9.40
C LEU A 275 0.68 -3.84 -9.35
N SER A 276 0.87 -4.47 -8.19
CA SER A 276 0.44 -5.87 -7.99
C SER A 276 -1.09 -5.99 -8.10
N PRO A 277 -1.64 -7.18 -8.41
CA PRO A 277 -3.09 -7.38 -8.47
C PRO A 277 -3.83 -6.90 -7.22
N GLU A 278 -3.30 -7.19 -6.03
CA GLU A 278 -3.90 -6.76 -4.76
C GLU A 278 -3.84 -5.24 -4.57
N GLU A 279 -2.81 -4.59 -5.09
CA GLU A 279 -2.64 -3.14 -5.01
C GLU A 279 -3.57 -2.42 -5.96
N ARG A 280 -3.74 -2.96 -7.16
CA ARG A 280 -4.72 -2.48 -8.12
C ARG A 280 -6.12 -2.58 -7.54
N GLU A 281 -6.46 -3.73 -6.98
CA GLU A 281 -7.75 -3.95 -6.29
C GLU A 281 -7.96 -2.99 -5.10
N GLU A 282 -6.91 -2.66 -4.35
CA GLU A 282 -7.03 -1.75 -3.19
C GLU A 282 -7.07 -0.26 -3.58
N ASN A 283 -6.44 0.17 -4.68
CA ASN A 283 -6.22 1.60 -4.96
C ASN A 283 -6.85 2.13 -6.25
N LEU A 284 -7.17 1.29 -7.25
CA LEU A 284 -7.64 1.80 -8.55
C LEU A 284 -9.03 2.40 -8.49
N ASP A 285 -9.97 1.79 -7.76
CA ASP A 285 -11.33 2.34 -7.69
C ASP A 285 -11.32 3.73 -7.06
N GLU A 286 -10.53 3.92 -6.00
CA GLU A 286 -10.35 5.23 -5.39
C GLU A 286 -9.66 6.20 -6.35
N LEU A 287 -8.70 5.74 -7.16
CA LEU A 287 -8.03 6.58 -8.17
C LEU A 287 -9.04 7.07 -9.22
N PHE A 288 -9.88 6.16 -9.70
CA PHE A 288 -10.87 6.47 -10.72
C PHE A 288 -11.94 7.43 -10.20
N LEU A 289 -12.36 7.29 -8.94
CA LEU A 289 -13.26 8.26 -8.30
C LEU A 289 -12.61 9.64 -8.15
N GLU A 290 -11.33 9.73 -7.77
CA GLU A 290 -10.61 11.01 -7.74
C GLU A 290 -10.43 11.62 -9.14
N CYS A 291 -10.16 10.81 -10.17
CA CYS A 291 -10.17 11.28 -11.57
C CYS A 291 -11.56 11.81 -11.97
N ALA A 292 -12.64 11.12 -11.60
CA ALA A 292 -14.00 11.56 -11.87
C ALA A 292 -14.30 12.91 -11.18
N ILE A 293 -13.93 13.05 -9.90
CA ILE A 293 -14.03 14.31 -9.16
C ILE A 293 -13.25 15.40 -9.90
N PHE A 294 -12.02 15.11 -10.32
CA PHE A 294 -11.17 16.09 -10.96
C PHE A 294 -11.75 16.58 -12.30
N MET A 295 -12.17 15.65 -13.17
CA MET A 295 -12.75 15.99 -14.47
C MET A 295 -14.04 16.79 -14.34
N ALA A 296 -14.90 16.41 -13.41
CA ALA A 296 -16.14 17.14 -13.15
C ALA A 296 -15.86 18.51 -12.51
N TRP A 297 -15.19 18.54 -11.36
CA TRP A 297 -15.06 19.73 -10.50
C TRP A 297 -14.07 20.79 -10.99
N HIS A 298 -13.01 20.36 -11.69
CA HIS A 298 -11.94 21.26 -12.15
C HIS A 298 -11.99 21.50 -13.67
N ARG A 299 -12.38 20.50 -14.47
CA ARG A 299 -12.44 20.64 -15.93
C ARG A 299 -13.84 20.85 -16.48
N HIS A 300 -14.88 20.75 -15.64
CA HIS A 300 -16.28 20.91 -16.06
C HIS A 300 -16.68 19.93 -17.18
N ASP A 301 -16.06 18.75 -17.23
CA ASP A 301 -16.31 17.73 -18.27
C ASP A 301 -17.07 16.55 -17.66
N ALA A 302 -18.40 16.64 -17.69
CA ALA A 302 -19.30 15.64 -17.14
C ALA A 302 -19.13 14.27 -17.83
N HIS A 303 -18.92 14.27 -19.15
CA HIS A 303 -18.80 13.02 -19.92
C HIS A 303 -17.54 12.24 -19.52
N LYS A 304 -16.37 12.89 -19.51
CA LYS A 304 -15.13 12.21 -19.08
C LYS A 304 -15.18 11.81 -17.62
N ALA A 305 -15.79 12.62 -16.76
CA ALA A 305 -16.00 12.27 -15.36
C ALA A 305 -16.85 11.01 -15.21
N GLU A 306 -17.92 10.87 -15.99
CA GLU A 306 -18.79 9.68 -15.96
C GLU A 306 -18.05 8.42 -16.42
N VAL A 307 -17.19 8.52 -17.45
CA VAL A 307 -16.34 7.42 -17.89
C VAL A 307 -15.41 6.97 -16.77
N TRP A 308 -14.77 7.89 -16.05
CA TRP A 308 -13.93 7.54 -14.90
C TRP A 308 -14.72 6.93 -13.75
N PHE A 309 -15.88 7.49 -13.42
CA PHE A 309 -16.74 6.95 -12.37
C PHE A 309 -17.17 5.51 -12.65
N LYS A 310 -17.56 5.21 -13.89
CA LYS A 310 -17.95 3.85 -14.33
C LYS A 310 -16.78 2.85 -14.36
N ARG A 311 -15.52 3.31 -14.39
CA ARG A 311 -14.34 2.42 -14.33
C ARG A 311 -14.10 1.86 -12.92
N ALA A 312 -14.63 2.49 -11.87
CA ALA A 312 -14.54 1.94 -10.52
C ALA A 312 -15.39 0.67 -10.41
N ALA A 313 -14.74 -0.50 -10.30
CA ALA A 313 -15.40 -1.79 -10.33
C ALA A 313 -16.08 -2.13 -9.00
N HIS A 314 -15.48 -1.71 -7.89
CA HIS A 314 -15.96 -1.96 -6.53
C HIS A 314 -16.01 -0.67 -5.69
N PRO A 315 -16.82 0.33 -6.08
CA PRO A 315 -16.88 1.61 -5.39
C PRO A 315 -17.30 1.48 -3.92
N GLU A 316 -17.97 0.41 -3.52
CA GLU A 316 -18.32 0.09 -2.12
C GLU A 316 -17.12 -0.19 -1.22
N ARG A 317 -15.94 -0.48 -1.79
CA ARG A 317 -14.69 -0.71 -1.04
C ARG A 317 -13.92 0.57 -0.78
N THR A 318 -14.28 1.65 -1.47
CA THR A 318 -13.64 2.96 -1.32
C THR A 318 -14.23 3.72 -0.13
N SER A 319 -13.60 4.85 0.23
CA SER A 319 -14.19 5.75 1.23
C SER A 319 -15.57 6.21 0.77
N ALA A 320 -16.59 6.04 1.62
CA ALA A 320 -17.94 6.54 1.36
C ALA A 320 -17.94 8.05 1.08
N VAL A 321 -16.98 8.79 1.68
CA VAL A 321 -16.78 10.22 1.45
C VAL A 321 -16.30 10.50 0.03
N THR A 322 -15.26 9.80 -0.43
CA THR A 322 -14.72 9.95 -1.79
C THR A 322 -15.77 9.61 -2.83
N ARG A 323 -16.50 8.51 -2.64
CA ARG A 323 -17.62 8.15 -3.52
C ARG A 323 -18.67 9.25 -3.57
N ARG A 324 -19.10 9.78 -2.41
CA ARG A 324 -20.10 10.85 -2.36
C ARG A 324 -19.60 12.13 -3.02
N LYS A 325 -18.32 12.49 -2.85
CA LYS A 325 -17.70 13.62 -3.53
C LYS A 325 -17.75 13.45 -5.06
N ALA A 326 -17.48 12.25 -5.56
CA ALA A 326 -17.54 11.97 -6.99
C ALA A 326 -18.97 12.10 -7.54
N GLU A 327 -19.97 11.56 -6.83
CA GLU A 327 -21.39 11.71 -7.18
C GLU A 327 -21.82 13.18 -7.22
N VAL A 328 -21.49 13.97 -6.18
CA VAL A 328 -21.80 15.40 -6.12
C VAL A 328 -21.12 16.18 -7.24
N ALA A 329 -19.86 15.87 -7.54
CA ALA A 329 -19.13 16.54 -8.62
C ALA A 329 -19.78 16.25 -9.97
N LEU A 330 -20.21 15.02 -10.22
CA LEU A 330 -20.94 14.63 -11.42
C LEU A 330 -22.29 15.36 -11.55
N ASP A 331 -23.11 15.34 -10.49
CA ASP A 331 -24.40 16.05 -10.49
C ASP A 331 -24.20 17.54 -10.80
N TRP A 332 -23.18 18.15 -10.20
CA TRP A 332 -22.83 19.54 -10.47
C TRP A 332 -22.39 19.77 -11.92
N ALA A 333 -21.54 18.91 -12.48
CA ALA A 333 -21.08 19.02 -13.86
C ALA A 333 -22.21 18.81 -14.89
N HIS A 334 -23.25 18.05 -14.54
CA HIS A 334 -24.48 17.91 -15.34
C HIS A 334 -25.45 19.09 -15.21
N GLY A 335 -25.22 20.03 -14.29
CA GLY A 335 -26.14 21.14 -14.00
C GLY A 335 -27.28 20.77 -13.06
N ASP A 336 -27.29 19.56 -12.48
CA ASP A 336 -28.27 19.09 -11.50
C ASP A 336 -27.95 19.66 -10.10
N PHE A 337 -27.93 21.00 -9.97
CA PHE A 337 -27.45 21.70 -8.77
C PHE A 337 -28.19 21.30 -7.49
N ASP A 338 -29.50 21.05 -7.55
CA ASP A 338 -30.30 20.66 -6.38
C ASP A 338 -29.88 19.28 -5.85
N LYS A 339 -29.61 18.32 -6.74
CA LYS A 339 -29.09 17.00 -6.35
C LYS A 339 -27.69 17.12 -5.76
N ALA A 340 -26.82 17.92 -6.38
CA ALA A 340 -25.47 18.16 -5.89
C ALA A 340 -25.50 18.75 -4.46
N LEU A 341 -26.36 19.76 -4.20
CA LEU A 341 -26.52 20.36 -2.87
C LEU A 341 -27.04 19.36 -1.83
N ALA A 342 -28.02 18.54 -2.20
CA ALA A 342 -28.52 17.47 -1.34
C ALA A 342 -27.42 16.44 -1.02
N GLY A 343 -26.61 16.06 -2.02
CA GLY A 343 -25.49 15.15 -1.86
C GLY A 343 -24.39 15.69 -0.94
N VAL A 344 -24.07 16.99 -1.00
CA VAL A 344 -23.13 17.64 -0.07
C VAL A 344 -23.63 17.52 1.38
N LYS A 345 -24.93 17.76 1.61
CA LYS A 345 -25.54 17.64 2.94
C LYS A 345 -25.44 16.21 3.47
N GLN A 346 -25.84 15.22 2.66
CA GLN A 346 -25.76 13.80 3.04
C GLN A 346 -24.33 13.33 3.30
N GLY A 347 -23.37 13.79 2.48
CA GLY A 347 -21.95 13.50 2.68
C GLY A 347 -21.42 14.05 4.00
N TYR A 348 -21.77 15.30 4.34
CA TYR A 348 -21.40 15.90 5.62
C TYR A 348 -21.99 15.12 6.81
N GLU A 349 -23.27 14.76 6.77
CA GLU A 349 -23.93 13.96 7.82
C GLU A 349 -23.25 12.59 8.00
N SER A 350 -22.87 11.94 6.90
CA SER A 350 -22.16 10.65 6.93
C SER A 350 -20.77 10.75 7.58
N ILE A 351 -20.02 11.83 7.30
CA ILE A 351 -18.72 12.08 7.94
C ILE A 351 -18.90 12.29 9.45
N GLN A 352 -19.90 13.09 9.86
CA GLN A 352 -20.17 13.36 11.26
C GLN A 352 -20.50 12.08 12.04
N GLN A 353 -21.34 11.22 11.48
CA GLN A 353 -21.70 9.93 12.10
C GLN A 353 -20.47 9.02 12.27
N THR A 354 -19.54 9.03 11.31
CA THR A 354 -18.37 8.14 11.33
C THR A 354 -17.27 8.63 12.28
N THR A 355 -17.08 9.94 12.41
CA THR A 355 -15.95 10.53 13.16
C THR A 355 -16.29 10.95 14.60
N GLY A 356 -17.56 10.92 15.00
CA GLY A 356 -17.99 11.08 16.40
C GLY A 356 -17.78 12.49 17.00
N ALA A 357 -17.21 13.44 16.27
CA ALA A 357 -17.10 14.86 16.65
C ALA A 357 -16.80 15.74 15.43
N ARG A 358 -17.30 16.99 15.44
CA ARG A 358 -17.16 18.01 14.38
C ARG A 358 -15.71 18.20 13.94
N THR A 359 -15.36 17.65 12.79
CA THR A 359 -14.06 17.94 12.16
C THR A 359 -14.21 19.22 11.34
N GLY A 360 -13.53 20.29 11.77
CA GLY A 360 -13.59 21.60 11.09
C GLY A 360 -13.25 21.52 9.59
N GLN A 361 -12.51 20.51 9.15
CA GLN A 361 -12.22 20.23 7.74
C GLN A 361 -13.41 19.66 6.96
N ALA A 362 -14.23 18.77 7.54
CA ALA A 362 -15.44 18.29 6.86
C ALA A 362 -16.46 19.42 6.69
N GLU A 363 -16.54 20.30 7.68
CA GLU A 363 -17.35 21.52 7.60
C GLU A 363 -16.79 22.49 6.55
N SER A 364 -15.47 22.67 6.50
CA SER A 364 -14.81 23.49 5.48
C SER A 364 -15.10 22.97 4.07
N TRP A 365 -14.92 21.66 3.83
CA TRP A 365 -15.24 21.03 2.55
C TRP A 365 -16.70 21.23 2.16
N SER A 366 -17.63 20.92 3.07
CA SER A 366 -19.07 21.05 2.81
C SER A 366 -19.46 22.50 2.51
N ARG A 367 -18.90 23.46 3.24
CA ARG A 367 -19.14 24.89 3.05
C ARG A 367 -18.60 25.38 1.72
N GLU A 368 -17.37 25.01 1.37
CA GLU A 368 -16.72 25.39 0.11
C GLU A 368 -17.50 24.85 -1.08
N TRP A 369 -17.83 23.55 -1.07
CA TRP A 369 -18.55 22.91 -2.17
C TRP A 369 -19.95 23.48 -2.34
N ARG A 370 -20.68 23.67 -1.23
CA ARG A 370 -22.01 24.29 -1.25
C ARG A 370 -21.96 25.70 -1.84
N ALA A 371 -21.03 26.53 -1.40
CA ALA A 371 -20.90 27.90 -1.87
C ALA A 371 -20.57 27.96 -3.37
N ARG A 372 -19.72 27.06 -3.87
CA ARG A 372 -19.40 26.98 -5.30
C ARG A 372 -20.60 26.51 -6.12
N ILE A 373 -21.31 25.46 -5.67
CA ILE A 373 -22.50 24.94 -6.35
C ILE A 373 -23.60 26.00 -6.43
N GLN A 374 -23.87 26.71 -5.32
CA GLN A 374 -24.88 27.79 -5.30
C GLN A 374 -24.52 28.93 -6.26
N ARG A 375 -23.25 29.34 -6.31
CA ARG A 375 -22.81 30.36 -7.26
C ARG A 375 -23.08 29.94 -8.70
N SER A 376 -22.72 28.71 -9.08
CA SER A 376 -22.99 28.18 -10.42
C SER A 376 -24.49 28.09 -10.73
N GLN A 377 -25.30 27.74 -9.73
CA GLN A 377 -26.76 27.69 -9.87
C GLN A 377 -27.34 29.09 -10.12
N ASP A 378 -26.86 30.11 -9.40
CA ASP A 378 -27.31 31.49 -9.56
C ASP A 378 -26.88 32.07 -10.92
N GLU A 379 -25.64 31.80 -11.35
CA GLU A 379 -25.13 32.17 -12.68
C GLU A 379 -25.96 31.54 -13.80
N TYR A 380 -26.29 30.25 -13.68
CA TYR A 380 -27.12 29.55 -14.64
C TYR A 380 -28.53 30.14 -14.73
N ARG A 381 -29.17 30.42 -13.58
CA ARG A 381 -30.50 31.05 -13.52
C ARG A 381 -30.49 32.45 -14.14
N LEU A 382 -29.42 33.23 -13.92
CA LEU A 382 -29.27 34.55 -14.51
C LEU A 382 -29.16 34.45 -16.04
N MET A 383 -28.36 33.52 -16.56
CA MET A 383 -28.25 33.28 -18.00
C MET A 383 -29.58 32.84 -18.61
N GLU A 384 -30.31 31.95 -17.95
CA GLU A 384 -31.64 31.51 -18.40
C GLU A 384 -32.64 32.67 -18.43
N ALA A 385 -32.60 33.56 -17.43
CA ALA A 385 -33.45 34.75 -17.38
C ALA A 385 -33.11 35.78 -18.47
N LEU A 386 -31.83 35.91 -18.86
CA LEU A 386 -31.40 36.82 -19.94
C LEU A 386 -31.75 36.29 -21.34
N CYS A 387 -31.93 34.99 -21.49
CA CYS A 387 -32.33 34.36 -22.76
C CYS A 387 -33.85 34.35 -22.99
N ARG A 388 -34.65 34.66 -21.97
CA ARG A 388 -36.12 34.77 -22.04
C ARG A 388 -36.53 36.23 -22.23
#